data_AF-A0A1E5PXA9-F1
#
_entry.id   AF-A0A1E5PXA9-F1
#
_cell.length_a   1.000
_cell.length_b   1.000
_cell.length_c   1.000
_cell.angle_alpha   90.00
_cell.angle_beta   90.00
_cell.angle_gamma   90.00
#
_symmetry.space_group_name_H-M   'P 1'
#
loop_
_entity.id
_entity.type
_entity.pdbx_description
1 polymer ?
#
loop_
_entity_poly.entity_id
_entity_poly.type
_entity_poly.pdbx_seq_one_letter_code
_entity_poly.pdbx_strand_id
1 'polypeptide(L)'
;MPWTLSSRPSRRSLLAGAAGAAGTVLLAGCSDAGSPGTDTGIPLERRMREAAVRDSARLLERYAATAAAHPALAARLAPLHAAVAAHAAAFSLTPPGAPSASPAGGTGAAAPAPSAEPVAPKPADALTALADAERSLSEARTIDLAGAPGELARMLASVAACGAVHAYLLTSTPGATP
;
A
#
# COMPACT_ATOMS: atom_id res chain seq x y z
N MET A 1 -29.56 39.62 -39.30
CA MET A 1 -30.19 38.45 -38.67
C MET A 1 -30.65 38.85 -37.28
N PRO A 2 -31.97 38.92 -37.05
CA PRO A 2 -32.58 39.52 -35.87
C PRO A 2 -32.55 38.59 -34.65
N TRP A 3 -32.48 39.22 -33.49
CA TRP A 3 -32.57 38.63 -32.16
C TRP A 3 -34.01 38.15 -31.88
N THR A 4 -34.15 37.04 -31.16
CA THR A 4 -35.34 36.77 -30.35
C THR A 4 -34.91 36.41 -28.93
N LEU A 5 -35.26 37.28 -27.98
CA LEU A 5 -35.30 36.98 -26.55
C LEU A 5 -36.72 36.53 -26.20
N SER A 6 -36.86 35.49 -25.36
CA SER A 6 -37.92 35.28 -24.35
C SER A 6 -37.83 33.84 -23.85
N SER A 7 -38.01 33.45 -22.58
CA SER A 7 -38.22 34.14 -21.31
C SER A 7 -37.86 33.13 -20.20
N ARG A 8 -37.17 33.55 -19.14
CA ARG A 8 -37.30 32.91 -17.81
C ARG A 8 -38.22 33.83 -16.99
N PRO A 9 -39.23 33.31 -16.28
CA PRO A 9 -39.05 32.84 -14.89
C PRO A 9 -40.02 31.65 -14.55
N SER A 10 -40.05 30.98 -13.39
CA SER A 10 -39.72 31.40 -12.03
C SER A 10 -39.37 30.22 -11.12
N ARG A 11 -38.57 30.53 -10.09
CA ARG A 11 -38.30 29.71 -8.91
C ARG A 11 -39.30 30.11 -7.82
N ARG A 12 -40.51 29.58 -7.80
CA ARG A 12 -41.44 29.68 -6.66
C ARG A 12 -42.62 28.72 -6.84
N SER A 13 -42.96 28.05 -5.73
CA SER A 13 -44.12 27.18 -5.51
C SER A 13 -44.08 25.79 -6.11
N LEU A 14 -43.53 24.84 -5.35
CA LEU A 14 -44.28 23.66 -4.88
C LEU A 14 -43.76 23.28 -3.48
N LEU A 15 -44.19 24.02 -2.46
CA LEU A 15 -44.22 23.55 -1.07
C LEU A 15 -45.70 23.36 -0.72
N ALA A 16 -46.17 22.10 -0.70
CA ALA A 16 -47.42 21.72 -0.06
C ALA A 16 -47.53 20.19 0.09
N GLY A 17 -47.52 19.70 1.34
CA GLY A 17 -48.02 18.39 1.79
C GLY A 17 -47.01 17.23 1.67
N ALA A 18 -46.69 16.43 2.69
CA ALA A 18 -47.47 16.08 3.87
C ALA A 18 -46.56 15.83 5.09
N ALA A 19 -47.05 16.24 6.26
CA ALA A 19 -46.49 15.94 7.56
C ALA A 19 -46.74 14.46 7.94
N GLY A 20 -45.75 13.81 8.55
CA GLY A 20 -45.87 12.46 9.09
C GLY A 20 -44.71 12.13 10.05
N ALA A 21 -44.89 12.53 11.30
CA ALA A 21 -44.37 11.95 12.56
C ALA A 21 -42.93 11.39 12.68
N ALA A 22 -42.20 12.01 13.62
CA ALA A 22 -41.38 11.41 14.69
C ALA A 22 -40.32 10.33 14.34
N GLY A 23 -39.05 10.68 14.58
CA GLY A 23 -37.98 9.70 14.72
C GLY A 23 -36.59 10.32 14.84
N THR A 24 -36.18 10.73 16.05
CA THR A 24 -34.78 11.01 16.38
C THR A 24 -34.00 9.70 16.48
N VAL A 25 -33.18 9.33 15.49
CA VAL A 25 -32.17 8.27 15.61
C VAL A 25 -30.98 8.55 14.67
N LEU A 26 -29.86 8.96 15.28
CA LEU A 26 -28.44 8.73 14.95
C LEU A 26 -27.87 9.06 13.55
N LEU A 27 -26.75 9.80 13.56
CA LEU A 27 -25.77 9.84 12.47
C LEU A 27 -25.29 8.40 12.19
N ALA A 28 -25.85 7.79 11.15
CA ALA A 28 -25.33 6.56 10.55
C ALA A 28 -24.54 6.93 9.29
N GLY A 29 -23.35 6.34 9.19
CA GLY A 29 -22.32 6.69 8.22
C GLY A 29 -22.70 6.45 6.77
N CYS A 30 -21.86 7.01 5.90
CA CYS A 30 -21.81 6.76 4.47
C CYS A 30 -21.93 5.25 4.17
N SER A 31 -22.96 4.87 3.41
CA SER A 31 -22.97 3.60 2.70
C SER A 31 -23.45 3.91 1.29
N ASP A 32 -22.48 4.20 0.42
CA ASP A 32 -22.70 4.19 -1.02
C ASP A 32 -23.21 2.81 -1.41
N ALA A 33 -24.33 2.79 -2.13
CA ALA A 33 -25.07 1.59 -2.46
C ALA A 33 -24.23 0.73 -3.42
N GLY A 34 -23.81 -0.44 -2.94
CA GLY A 34 -23.04 -1.41 -3.70
C GLY A 34 -23.77 -1.83 -4.98
N SER A 35 -23.10 -1.66 -6.10
CA SER A 35 -23.46 -2.30 -7.36
C SER A 35 -22.95 -3.75 -7.34
N PRO A 36 -23.77 -4.77 -7.63
CA PRO A 36 -23.32 -6.17 -7.65
C PRO A 36 -22.56 -6.44 -8.95
N GLY A 37 -21.32 -5.97 -9.02
CA GLY A 37 -20.35 -6.30 -10.07
C GLY A 37 -19.41 -7.41 -9.61
N THR A 38 -19.81 -8.67 -9.82
CA THR A 38 -18.98 -9.89 -9.92
C THR A 38 -17.75 -10.03 -9.00
N ASP A 39 -17.92 -10.89 -8.00
CA ASP A 39 -17.04 -11.51 -7.00
C ASP A 39 -15.70 -12.14 -7.52
N THR A 40 -15.36 -11.98 -8.79
CA THR A 40 -14.08 -12.45 -9.37
C THR A 40 -12.87 -11.65 -8.93
N GLY A 41 -13.08 -10.46 -8.34
CA GLY A 41 -12.01 -9.60 -7.83
C GLY A 41 -11.35 -10.11 -6.55
N ILE A 42 -12.12 -10.72 -5.63
CA ILE A 42 -11.62 -11.13 -4.31
C ILE A 42 -10.47 -12.16 -4.40
N PRO A 43 -10.54 -13.20 -5.27
CA PRO A 43 -9.43 -14.14 -5.42
C PRO A 43 -8.17 -13.52 -6.03
N LEU A 44 -8.31 -12.61 -7.01
CA LEU A 44 -7.17 -11.92 -7.62
C LEU A 44 -6.54 -10.93 -6.64
N GLU A 45 -7.37 -10.06 -6.04
CA GLU A 45 -6.94 -9.05 -5.08
C GLU A 45 -6.22 -9.69 -3.88
N ARG A 46 -6.79 -10.77 -3.34
CA ARG A 46 -6.16 -11.53 -2.25
C ARG A 46 -4.78 -12.06 -2.67
N ARG A 47 -4.65 -12.67 -3.85
CA ARG A 47 -3.36 -13.15 -4.35
C ARG A 47 -2.34 -12.02 -4.54
N MET A 48 -2.77 -10.86 -5.03
CA MET A 48 -1.90 -9.69 -5.19
C MET A 48 -1.45 -9.12 -3.85
N ARG A 49 -2.34 -9.05 -2.85
CA ARG A 49 -1.99 -8.66 -1.49
C ARG A 49 -1.02 -9.65 -0.84
N GLU A 50 -1.26 -10.96 -0.98
CA GLU A 50 -0.35 -12.01 -0.51
C GLU A 50 1.03 -11.92 -1.17
N ALA A 51 1.10 -11.61 -2.47
CA ALA A 51 2.37 -11.33 -3.14
C ALA A 51 3.07 -10.10 -2.57
N ALA A 52 2.35 -8.98 -2.44
CA ALA A 52 2.89 -7.74 -1.88
C ALA A 52 3.41 -7.91 -0.44
N VAL A 53 2.74 -8.71 0.39
CA VAL A 53 3.22 -9.08 1.73
C VAL A 53 4.52 -9.88 1.65
N ARG A 54 4.59 -10.92 0.81
CA ARG A 54 5.80 -11.75 0.65
C ARG A 54 6.99 -10.95 0.15
N ASP A 55 6.79 -10.07 -0.82
CA ASP A 55 7.87 -9.25 -1.37
C ASP A 55 8.35 -8.20 -0.36
N SER A 56 7.43 -7.62 0.42
CA SER A 56 7.79 -6.72 1.52
C SER A 56 8.56 -7.45 2.63
N ALA A 57 8.19 -8.68 2.97
CA ALA A 57 8.92 -9.50 3.94
C ALA A 57 10.36 -9.80 3.50
N ARG A 58 10.57 -10.14 2.22
CA ARG A 58 11.91 -10.33 1.64
C ARG A 58 12.76 -9.05 1.71
N LEU A 59 12.15 -7.89 1.53
CA LEU A 59 12.84 -6.62 1.69
C LEU A 59 13.22 -6.36 3.16
N LEU A 60 12.33 -6.66 4.11
CA LEU A 60 12.62 -6.55 5.55
C LEU A 60 13.79 -7.45 5.98
N GLU A 61 13.86 -8.67 5.45
CA GLU A 61 14.99 -9.58 5.68
C GLU A 61 16.31 -8.96 5.21
N ARG A 62 16.32 -8.28 4.04
CA ARG A 62 17.51 -7.57 3.55
C ARG A 62 17.90 -6.41 4.46
N TYR A 63 16.95 -5.59 4.90
CA TYR A 63 17.21 -4.52 5.87
C TYR A 63 17.80 -5.07 7.18
N ALA A 64 17.24 -6.16 7.72
CA ALA A 64 17.72 -6.79 8.94
C ALA A 64 19.14 -7.35 8.76
N ALA A 65 19.41 -8.02 7.64
CA ALA A 65 20.73 -8.53 7.29
C ALA A 65 21.76 -7.39 7.14
N THR A 66 21.39 -6.29 6.48
CA THR A 66 22.26 -5.10 6.35
C THR A 66 22.56 -4.48 7.71
N ALA A 67 21.56 -4.33 8.58
CA ALA A 67 21.75 -3.79 9.92
C ALA A 67 22.63 -4.71 10.81
N ALA A 68 22.50 -6.03 10.66
CA ALA A 68 23.33 -7.00 11.37
C ALA A 68 24.80 -6.99 10.88
N ALA A 69 25.02 -6.91 9.56
CA ALA A 69 26.35 -6.84 8.98
C ALA A 69 27.04 -5.49 9.22
N HIS A 70 26.27 -4.40 9.31
CA HIS A 70 26.75 -3.03 9.48
C HIS A 70 26.06 -2.34 10.67
N PRO A 71 26.44 -2.65 11.93
CA PRO A 71 25.75 -2.11 13.11
C PRO A 71 25.73 -0.57 13.18
N ALA A 72 26.73 0.11 12.62
CA ALA A 72 26.77 1.56 12.54
C ALA A 72 25.64 2.16 11.69
N LEU A 73 25.02 1.39 10.78
CA LEU A 73 23.88 1.81 9.97
C LEU A 73 22.53 1.57 10.64
N ALA A 74 22.47 0.77 11.71
CA ALA A 74 21.21 0.30 12.29
C ALA A 74 20.26 1.44 12.68
N ALA A 75 20.78 2.51 13.32
CA ALA A 75 19.97 3.67 13.70
C ALA A 75 19.39 4.43 12.49
N ARG A 76 20.15 4.50 11.38
CA ARG A 76 19.70 5.14 10.14
C ARG A 76 18.66 4.28 9.42
N LEU A 77 18.81 2.96 9.45
CA LEU A 77 17.93 2.02 8.76
C LEU A 77 16.62 1.76 9.52
N ALA A 78 16.61 1.91 10.85
CA ALA A 78 15.45 1.66 11.70
C ALA A 78 14.14 2.33 11.24
N PRO A 79 14.09 3.65 10.94
CA PRO A 79 12.85 4.28 10.48
C PRO A 79 12.37 3.76 9.12
N LEU A 80 13.29 3.42 8.21
CA LEU A 80 12.95 2.88 6.89
C LEU A 80 12.43 1.44 7.01
N HIS A 81 13.09 0.59 7.81
CA HIS A 81 12.63 -0.76 8.11
C HIS A 81 11.22 -0.74 8.75
N ALA A 82 10.98 0.17 9.71
CA ALA A 82 9.66 0.33 10.32
C ALA A 82 8.58 0.77 9.32
N ALA A 83 8.91 1.69 8.41
CA ALA A 83 7.98 2.10 7.34
C ALA A 83 7.64 0.93 6.40
N VAL A 84 8.63 0.14 5.97
CA VAL A 84 8.40 -1.05 5.14
C VAL A 84 7.53 -2.09 5.87
N ALA A 85 7.74 -2.27 7.18
CA ALA A 85 6.91 -3.17 7.99
C ALA A 85 5.45 -2.67 8.08
N ALA A 86 5.24 -1.37 8.23
CA ALA A 86 3.91 -0.77 8.20
C ALA A 86 3.23 -0.95 6.83
N HIS A 87 3.97 -0.79 5.72
CA HIS A 87 3.45 -1.07 4.39
C HIS A 87 3.05 -2.54 4.21
N ALA A 88 3.87 -3.48 4.71
CA ALA A 88 3.56 -4.91 4.68
C ALA A 88 2.26 -5.22 5.45
N ALA A 89 2.09 -4.61 6.63
CA ALA A 89 0.88 -4.73 7.43
C ALA A 89 -0.35 -4.17 6.70
N ALA A 90 -0.23 -3.05 5.98
CA ALA A 90 -1.32 -2.48 5.20
C ALA A 90 -1.81 -3.39 4.05
N PHE A 91 -0.93 -4.22 3.48
CA PHE A 91 -1.34 -5.23 2.50
C PHE A 91 -2.06 -6.41 3.14
N SER A 92 -1.77 -6.72 4.40
CA SER A 92 -2.40 -7.83 5.10
C SER A 92 -3.89 -7.54 5.35
N LEU A 93 -4.76 -8.44 4.89
CA LEU A 93 -6.23 -8.33 5.05
C LEU A 93 -6.70 -8.63 6.49
N THR A 94 -5.79 -8.62 7.47
CA THR A 94 -6.10 -9.04 8.84
C THR A 94 -6.82 -7.89 9.55
N PRO A 95 -8.10 -8.05 9.93
CA PRO A 95 -8.75 -7.05 10.77
C PRO A 95 -8.03 -6.96 12.12
N PRO A 96 -7.90 -5.76 12.72
CA PRO A 96 -7.27 -5.62 14.03
C PRO A 96 -8.05 -6.47 15.05
N GLY A 97 -7.41 -7.53 15.55
CA GLY A 97 -7.97 -8.43 16.58
C GLY A 97 -8.31 -9.85 16.16
N ALA A 98 -8.09 -10.26 14.89
CA ALA A 98 -8.12 -11.68 14.57
C ALA A 98 -6.92 -12.40 15.23
N PRO A 99 -7.11 -13.54 15.93
CA PRO A 99 -6.00 -14.31 16.45
C PRO A 99 -5.09 -14.69 15.29
N SER A 100 -3.79 -14.43 15.45
CA SER A 100 -2.76 -14.88 14.52
C SER A 100 -2.94 -16.37 14.32
N ALA A 101 -3.35 -16.78 13.11
CA ALA A 101 -3.41 -18.19 12.78
C ALA A 101 -1.98 -18.72 12.92
N SER A 102 -1.75 -19.51 13.97
CA SER A 102 -0.51 -20.27 14.11
C SER A 102 -0.26 -21.00 12.79
N PRO A 103 1.00 -21.08 12.32
CA PRO A 103 1.28 -21.77 11.09
C PRO A 103 0.88 -23.24 11.27
N ALA A 104 -0.25 -23.62 10.66
CA ALA A 104 -0.59 -25.02 10.47
C ALA A 104 0.53 -25.57 9.58
N GLY A 105 1.32 -26.48 10.16
CA GLY A 105 2.44 -27.15 9.50
C GLY A 105 1.94 -27.92 8.28
N GLY A 106 1.93 -27.27 7.13
CA GLY A 106 1.92 -27.93 5.85
C GLY A 106 3.35 -28.38 5.55
N THR A 107 3.60 -29.69 5.56
CA THR A 107 4.85 -30.31 5.12
C THR A 107 5.03 -30.23 3.59
N GLY A 108 4.65 -29.11 2.98
CA GLY A 108 4.96 -28.82 1.59
C GLY A 108 6.47 -28.64 1.48
N ALA A 109 7.11 -29.48 0.67
CA ALA A 109 8.53 -29.43 0.40
C ALA A 109 8.96 -27.98 0.15
N ALA A 110 9.73 -27.41 1.08
CA ALA A 110 10.29 -26.09 0.93
C ALA A 110 11.21 -26.14 -0.29
N ALA A 111 10.76 -25.52 -1.39
CA ALA A 111 11.67 -25.18 -2.48
C ALA A 111 12.84 -24.41 -1.86
N PRO A 112 14.10 -24.69 -2.23
CA PRO A 112 15.24 -24.00 -1.66
C PRO A 112 15.01 -22.50 -1.82
N ALA A 113 14.98 -21.78 -0.70
CA ALA A 113 14.99 -20.33 -0.72
C ALA A 113 16.20 -19.91 -1.56
N PRO A 114 16.06 -18.95 -2.49
CA PRO A 114 17.24 -18.41 -3.15
C PRO A 114 18.18 -17.96 -2.03
N SER A 115 19.40 -18.46 -2.03
CA SER A 115 20.42 -18.08 -1.04
C SER A 115 20.38 -16.57 -0.90
N ALA A 116 20.09 -16.08 0.32
CA ALA A 116 20.10 -14.65 0.58
C ALA A 116 21.42 -14.10 0.04
N GLU A 117 21.36 -13.17 -0.90
CA GLU A 117 22.58 -12.61 -1.47
C GLU A 117 23.43 -12.05 -0.33
N PRO A 118 24.73 -12.37 -0.30
CA PRO A 118 25.59 -11.91 0.77
C PRO A 118 25.62 -10.38 0.80
N VAL A 119 25.46 -9.81 2.00
CA VAL A 119 25.52 -8.37 2.20
C VAL A 119 26.92 -7.88 1.82
N ALA A 120 27.00 -6.82 1.01
CA ALA A 120 28.27 -6.25 0.61
C ALA A 120 29.12 -5.82 1.83
N PRO A 121 30.44 -6.06 1.83
CA PRO A 121 31.29 -5.83 2.99
C PRO A 121 31.55 -4.35 3.28
N LYS A 122 31.33 -3.46 2.30
CA LYS A 122 31.45 -2.01 2.51
C LYS A 122 30.08 -1.42 2.82
N PRO A 123 29.94 -0.55 3.85
CA PRO A 123 28.66 0.06 4.21
C PRO A 123 27.99 0.82 3.06
N ALA A 124 28.78 1.54 2.24
CA ALA A 124 28.26 2.29 1.09
C ALA A 124 27.68 1.35 0.02
N ASP A 125 28.39 0.27 -0.32
CA ASP A 125 27.94 -0.72 -1.30
C ASP A 125 26.68 -1.45 -0.80
N ALA A 126 26.60 -1.73 0.51
CA ALA A 126 25.42 -2.33 1.12
C ALA A 126 24.19 -1.41 1.08
N LEU A 127 24.36 -0.10 1.28
CA LEU A 127 23.30 0.89 1.12
C LEU A 127 22.84 1.00 -0.34
N THR A 128 23.77 0.98 -1.29
CA THR A 128 23.45 0.97 -2.73
C THR A 128 22.63 -0.27 -3.10
N ALA A 129 23.06 -1.46 -2.69
CA ALA A 129 22.32 -2.70 -2.94
C ALA A 129 20.92 -2.69 -2.31
N LEU A 130 20.78 -2.11 -1.11
CA LEU A 130 19.48 -1.96 -0.46
C LEU A 130 18.58 -0.94 -1.19
N ALA A 131 19.16 0.15 -1.70
CA ALA A 131 18.44 1.14 -2.50
C ALA A 131 17.97 0.57 -3.84
N ASP A 132 18.79 -0.25 -4.49
CA ASP A 132 18.40 -0.96 -5.71
C ASP A 132 17.25 -1.94 -5.43
N ALA A 133 17.28 -2.64 -4.30
CA ALA A 133 16.18 -3.51 -3.89
C ALA A 133 14.86 -2.74 -3.66
N GLU A 134 14.91 -1.57 -2.99
CA GLU A 134 13.76 -0.67 -2.83
C GLU A 134 13.23 -0.17 -4.18
N ARG A 135 14.13 0.23 -5.09
CA ARG A 135 13.78 0.69 -6.43
C ARG A 135 13.10 -0.41 -7.24
N SER A 136 13.71 -1.59 -7.33
CA SER A 136 13.15 -2.73 -8.08
C SER A 136 11.78 -3.14 -7.54
N LEU A 137 11.57 -3.13 -6.22
CA LEU A 137 10.26 -3.45 -5.65
C LEU A 137 9.23 -2.34 -5.92
N SER A 138 9.65 -1.08 -5.92
CA SER A 138 8.78 0.06 -6.27
C SER A 138 8.35 0.00 -7.74
N GLU A 139 9.27 -0.35 -8.64
CA GLU A 139 8.99 -0.58 -10.06
C GLU A 139 8.04 -1.77 -10.27
N ALA A 140 8.29 -2.90 -9.59
CA ALA A 140 7.41 -4.06 -9.65
C ALA A 140 5.98 -3.71 -9.19
N ARG A 141 5.81 -2.98 -8.09
CA ARG A 141 4.50 -2.50 -7.64
C ARG A 141 3.84 -1.53 -8.63
N THR A 142 4.64 -0.71 -9.31
CA THR A 142 4.17 0.20 -10.38
C THR A 142 3.68 -0.56 -11.60
N ILE A 143 4.25 -1.74 -11.89
CA ILE A 143 3.77 -2.65 -12.92
C ILE A 143 2.49 -3.36 -12.45
N ASP A 144 2.49 -3.90 -11.24
CA ASP A 144 1.39 -4.69 -10.68
C ASP A 144 0.10 -3.88 -10.53
N LEU A 145 0.18 -2.59 -10.22
CA LEU A 145 -1.01 -1.74 -10.04
C LEU A 145 -1.86 -1.65 -11.30
N ALA A 146 -1.30 -1.89 -12.50
CA ALA A 146 -2.05 -1.89 -13.75
C ALA A 146 -3.09 -3.02 -13.83
N GLY A 147 -2.86 -4.12 -13.11
CA GLY A 147 -3.78 -5.25 -13.00
C GLY A 147 -4.60 -5.27 -11.71
N ALA A 148 -4.43 -4.29 -10.82
CA ALA A 148 -5.06 -4.27 -9.50
C ALA A 148 -6.46 -3.62 -9.52
N PRO A 149 -7.39 -4.08 -8.66
CA PRO A 149 -8.66 -3.38 -8.43
C PRO A 149 -8.43 -2.03 -7.75
N GLY A 150 -9.39 -1.10 -7.88
CA GLY A 150 -9.16 0.33 -7.67
C GLY A 150 -8.59 0.77 -6.31
N GLU A 151 -8.97 0.14 -5.19
CA GLU A 151 -8.38 0.46 -3.88
C GLU A 151 -6.95 -0.09 -3.76
N LEU A 152 -6.73 -1.36 -4.14
CA LEU A 152 -5.41 -1.96 -4.13
C LEU A 152 -4.44 -1.22 -5.07
N ALA A 153 -4.90 -0.79 -6.25
CA ALA A 153 -4.11 -0.01 -7.19
C ALA A 153 -3.62 1.31 -6.56
N ARG A 154 -4.50 2.04 -5.86
CA ARG A 154 -4.14 3.28 -5.14
C ARG A 154 -3.14 3.01 -4.02
N MET A 155 -3.31 1.92 -3.28
CA MET A 155 -2.39 1.53 -2.21
C MET A 155 -1.01 1.14 -2.77
N LEU A 156 -0.97 0.32 -3.83
CA LEU A 156 0.28 -0.05 -4.51
C LEU A 156 1.01 1.19 -5.05
N ALA A 157 0.28 2.13 -5.67
CA ALA A 157 0.85 3.39 -6.15
C ALA A 157 1.49 4.21 -5.01
N SER A 158 0.79 4.36 -3.89
CA SER A 158 1.30 5.09 -2.73
C SER A 158 2.56 4.43 -2.15
N VAL A 159 2.54 3.10 -1.99
CA VAL A 159 3.68 2.36 -1.43
C VAL A 159 4.87 2.34 -2.40
N ALA A 160 4.63 2.25 -3.71
CA ALA A 160 5.67 2.38 -4.73
C ALA A 160 6.35 3.76 -4.68
N ALA A 161 5.57 4.84 -4.53
CA ALA A 161 6.12 6.18 -4.36
C ALA A 161 6.97 6.30 -3.08
N CYS A 162 6.51 5.76 -1.95
CA CYS A 162 7.30 5.72 -0.72
C CYS A 162 8.61 4.93 -0.88
N GLY A 163 8.58 3.76 -1.53
CA GLY A 163 9.78 2.97 -1.78
C GLY A 163 10.79 3.68 -2.69
N ALA A 164 10.32 4.43 -3.71
CA ALA A 164 11.19 5.27 -4.52
C ALA A 164 11.89 6.36 -3.70
N VAL A 165 11.18 6.96 -2.72
CA VAL A 165 11.78 7.91 -1.77
C VAL A 165 12.77 7.21 -0.83
N HIS A 166 12.49 6.00 -0.35
CA HIS A 166 13.44 5.24 0.46
C HIS A 166 14.74 4.96 -0.30
N ALA A 167 14.64 4.54 -1.56
CA ALA A 167 15.82 4.33 -2.42
C ALA A 167 16.67 5.60 -2.55
N TYR A 168 16.02 6.76 -2.69
CA TYR A 168 16.71 8.05 -2.65
C TYR A 168 17.38 8.32 -1.30
N LEU A 169 16.67 8.13 -0.17
CA LEU A 169 17.20 8.38 1.18
C LEU A 169 18.36 7.45 1.59
N LEU A 170 18.41 6.25 1.03
CA LEU A 170 19.51 5.30 1.26
C LEU A 170 20.81 5.75 0.56
N THR A 171 20.68 6.39 -0.60
CA THR A 171 21.82 6.82 -1.43
C THR A 171 22.20 8.29 -1.22
N SER A 172 21.29 9.12 -0.71
CA SER A 172 21.59 10.49 -0.31
C SER A 172 22.22 10.53 1.08
N THR A 173 23.29 11.31 1.22
CA THR A 173 23.97 11.50 2.49
C THR A 173 23.25 12.61 3.27
N PRO A 174 22.65 12.33 4.43
CA PRO A 174 22.01 13.38 5.23
C PRO A 174 23.05 14.44 5.63
N GLY A 175 22.89 15.67 5.15
CA GLY A 175 23.80 16.78 5.46
C GLY A 175 24.96 17.01 4.49
N ALA A 176 25.07 16.23 3.40
CA ALA A 176 25.93 16.63 2.29
C ALA A 176 25.21 17.73 1.48
N THR A 177 25.78 18.93 1.44
CA THR A 177 25.37 19.96 0.48
C THR A 177 25.61 19.44 -0.95
N PRO A 178 24.69 19.71 -1.89
CA PRO A 178 24.81 19.29 -3.28
C PRO A 178 26.03 19.88 -3.99
#